data_AF-A0A4S4MTK2-F1
#
_entry.id   AF-A0A4S4MTK2-F1
#
_cell.length_a   1.000
_cell.length_b   1.000
_cell.length_c   1.000
_cell.angle_alpha   90.00
_cell.angle_beta   90.00
_cell.angle_gamma   90.00
#
_symmetry.space_group_name_H-M   'P 1'
#
loop_
_entity.id
_entity.type
_entity.pdbx_description
1 polymer ?
#
loop_
_entity_poly.entity_id
_entity_poly.type
_entity_poly.pdbx_seq_one_letter_code
_entity_poly.pdbx_strand_id
1 'polypeptide(L)'
;MESFTTSTSGSKYSEAKLLPLSGLVDADEVYKVYYDVFRGYRRLYDQGGAEHLHRNINYADIACRRHDDGSVSGVLLDLDVSSSSSSAQRTSAPNVFKAIDLLCADPPKPLYRHDLESLFYVMVWHIHRYQDGKLVDDPPFEDWARGTLMLHPRASAASFS
;
A
#
# COMPACT_ATOMS: atom_id res chain seq x y z
N MET A 1 -39.48 38.44 14.10
CA MET A 1 -38.81 37.39 13.29
C MET A 1 -37.64 36.89 14.12
N GLU A 2 -37.85 35.79 14.83
CA GLU A 2 -36.85 35.17 15.70
C GLU A 2 -35.88 34.39 14.82
N SER A 3 -34.60 34.75 14.87
CA SER A 3 -33.53 34.04 14.17
C SER A 3 -33.18 32.77 14.94
N PHE A 4 -33.59 31.63 14.40
CA PHE A 4 -33.14 30.30 14.81
C PHE A 4 -31.63 30.18 14.58
N THR A 5 -30.86 30.16 15.67
CA THR A 5 -29.47 29.70 15.65
C THR A 5 -29.49 28.20 15.87
N THR A 6 -29.41 27.42 14.78
CA THR A 6 -29.14 25.99 14.87
C THR A 6 -27.69 25.80 15.29
N SER A 7 -27.50 25.48 16.57
CA SER A 7 -26.24 24.98 17.11
C SER A 7 -25.99 23.58 16.56
N THR A 8 -25.17 23.49 15.51
CA THR A 8 -24.73 22.19 15.00
C THR A 8 -23.68 21.64 15.95
N SER A 9 -24.12 20.68 16.76
CA SER A 9 -23.32 19.74 17.55
C SER A 9 -21.96 19.47 16.90
N GLY A 10 -20.90 19.87 17.58
CA GLY A 10 -19.52 19.60 17.19
C GLY A 10 -19.32 18.10 17.01
N SER A 11 -19.07 17.71 15.77
CA SER A 11 -18.65 16.38 15.40
C SER A 11 -17.39 16.01 16.18
N LYS A 12 -17.54 15.13 17.18
CA LYS A 12 -16.47 14.67 18.09
C LYS A 12 -15.57 13.60 17.45
N TYR A 13 -15.38 13.64 16.13
CA TYR A 13 -14.32 12.85 15.51
C TYR A 13 -13.05 13.69 15.63
N SER A 14 -12.24 13.40 16.65
CA SER A 14 -10.82 13.74 16.55
C SER A 14 -10.34 13.13 15.24
N GLU A 15 -9.73 13.95 14.38
CA GLU A 15 -9.10 13.46 13.17
C GLU A 15 -7.93 12.59 13.62
N ALA A 16 -8.20 11.31 13.89
CA ALA A 16 -7.21 10.43 14.49
C ALA A 16 -6.02 10.37 13.54
N LYS A 17 -4.86 10.76 14.07
CA LYS A 17 -3.64 10.93 13.30
C LYS A 17 -3.26 9.61 12.65
N LEU A 18 -3.20 9.61 11.32
CA LEU A 18 -2.64 8.49 10.57
C LEU A 18 -1.12 8.49 10.74
N LEU A 19 -0.58 7.32 11.01
CA LEU A 19 0.84 7.08 11.20
C LEU A 19 1.36 6.23 10.04
N PRO A 20 2.59 6.47 9.57
CA PRO A 20 3.20 5.64 8.54
C PRO A 20 3.45 4.23 9.07
N LEU A 21 3.43 3.24 8.18
CA LEU A 21 3.69 1.84 8.53
C LEU A 21 5.06 1.64 9.21
N SER A 22 6.07 2.44 8.84
CA SER A 22 7.41 2.39 9.45
C SER A 22 7.44 2.77 10.94
N GLY A 23 6.35 3.34 11.48
CA GLY A 23 6.23 3.66 12.89
C GLY A 23 5.83 2.47 13.78
N LEU A 24 5.51 1.32 13.18
CA LEU A 24 5.17 0.09 13.91
C LEU A 24 6.41 -0.77 14.09
N VAL A 25 6.57 -1.31 15.29
CA VAL A 25 7.68 -2.20 15.67
C VAL A 25 7.19 -3.56 16.11
N ASP A 26 5.95 -3.63 16.59
CA ASP A 26 5.31 -4.84 17.06
C ASP A 26 4.78 -5.66 15.86
N ALA A 27 5.16 -6.93 15.80
CA ALA A 27 4.82 -7.80 14.68
C ALA A 27 3.30 -8.09 14.60
N ASP A 28 2.60 -8.13 15.74
CA ASP A 28 1.16 -8.34 15.78
C ASP A 28 0.43 -7.09 15.27
N GLU A 29 0.93 -5.89 15.59
CA GLU A 29 0.43 -4.62 15.04
C GLU A 29 0.63 -4.55 13.52
N VAL A 30 1.81 -4.94 13.02
CA VAL A 30 2.10 -4.99 11.58
C VAL A 30 1.17 -5.99 10.88
N TYR A 31 1.03 -7.20 11.42
CA TYR A 31 0.10 -8.21 10.91
C TYR A 31 -1.33 -7.67 10.86
N LYS A 32 -1.79 -7.04 11.95
CA LYS A 32 -3.14 -6.48 12.05
C LYS A 32 -3.40 -5.41 11.00
N VAL A 33 -2.44 -4.53 10.74
CA VAL A 33 -2.56 -3.49 9.71
C VAL A 33 -2.73 -4.11 8.32
N TYR A 34 -1.87 -5.05 7.92
CA TYR A 34 -2.00 -5.71 6.63
C TYR A 34 -3.30 -6.51 6.51
N TYR A 35 -3.72 -7.18 7.58
CA TYR A 35 -4.97 -7.92 7.62
C TYR A 35 -6.18 -7.00 7.39
N ASP A 36 -6.21 -5.84 8.06
CA ASP A 36 -7.28 -4.86 7.89
C ASP A 36 -7.30 -4.25 6.49
N VAL A 37 -6.12 -3.91 5.94
CA VAL A 37 -5.98 -3.42 4.56
C VAL A 37 -6.52 -4.44 3.57
N PHE A 38 -6.10 -5.70 3.69
CA PHE A 38 -6.56 -6.78 2.83
C PHE A 38 -8.08 -6.98 2.92
N ARG A 39 -8.63 -7.05 4.15
CA ARG A 39 -10.08 -7.23 4.35
C ARG A 39 -10.90 -6.04 3.85
N GLY A 40 -10.43 -4.83 4.13
CA GLY A 40 -11.09 -3.60 3.69
C GLY A 40 -11.11 -3.53 2.17
N TYR A 41 -9.96 -3.78 1.54
CA TYR A 41 -9.82 -3.75 0.10
C TYR A 41 -10.65 -4.85 -0.60
N ARG A 42 -10.66 -6.06 -0.03
CA ARG A 42 -11.52 -7.16 -0.52
C ARG A 42 -12.99 -6.79 -0.49
N ARG A 43 -13.48 -6.24 0.62
CA ARG A 43 -14.88 -5.81 0.76
C ARG A 43 -15.26 -4.74 -0.26
N LEU A 44 -14.37 -3.78 -0.47
CA LEU A 44 -14.58 -2.72 -1.46
C LEU A 44 -14.67 -3.30 -2.88
N TYR A 45 -13.74 -4.20 -3.25
CA TYR A 45 -13.78 -4.87 -4.54
C TYR A 45 -15.03 -5.74 -4.71
N ASP A 46 -15.47 -6.46 -3.69
CA ASP A 46 -16.69 -7.27 -3.75
C ASP A 46 -17.96 -6.42 -3.97
N GLN A 47 -17.94 -5.13 -3.61
CA GLN A 47 -19.09 -4.22 -3.75
C GLN A 47 -19.20 -3.56 -5.14
N GLY A 48 -18.09 -3.21 -5.78
CA GLY A 48 -18.12 -2.53 -7.08
C GLY A 48 -17.07 -2.98 -8.10
N GLY A 49 -16.45 -4.14 -7.87
CA GLY A 49 -15.57 -4.81 -8.81
C GLY A 49 -14.45 -3.93 -9.35
N ALA A 50 -14.33 -3.87 -10.68
CA ALA A 50 -13.22 -3.22 -11.37
C ALA A 50 -13.13 -1.69 -11.16
N GLU A 51 -14.24 -1.05 -10.76
CA GLU A 51 -14.26 0.39 -10.46
C GLU A 51 -13.43 0.73 -9.22
N HIS A 52 -13.31 -0.21 -8.29
CA HIS A 52 -12.58 -0.05 -7.03
C HIS A 52 -11.14 -0.59 -7.08
N LEU A 53 -10.61 -0.84 -8.29
CA LEU A 53 -9.20 -1.20 -8.41
C LEU A 53 -8.32 -0.01 -8.07
N HIS A 54 -7.36 -0.22 -7.18
CA HIS A 54 -6.40 0.81 -6.76
C HIS A 54 -5.34 1.09 -7.84
N ARG A 55 -4.91 0.06 -8.59
CA ARG A 55 -3.99 0.13 -9.77
C ARG A 55 -2.56 0.60 -9.50
N ASN A 56 -2.25 1.07 -8.29
CA ASN A 56 -0.95 1.67 -7.98
C ASN A 56 -0.62 1.61 -6.47
N ILE A 57 -0.94 0.49 -5.81
CA ILE A 57 -0.62 0.31 -4.38
C ILE A 57 0.89 0.48 -4.17
N ASN A 58 1.23 1.39 -3.26
CA ASN A 58 2.60 1.68 -2.83
C ASN A 58 2.73 1.54 -1.30
N TYR A 59 3.97 1.43 -0.81
CA TYR A 59 4.31 1.51 0.61
C TYR A 59 3.71 2.75 1.30
N ALA A 60 3.74 3.90 0.63
CA ALA A 60 3.18 5.15 1.16
C ALA A 60 1.65 5.14 1.29
N ASP A 61 0.97 4.23 0.58
CA ASP A 61 -0.49 4.14 0.58
C ASP A 61 -1.00 3.30 1.76
N ILE A 62 -0.11 2.68 2.53
CA ILE A 62 -0.46 1.93 3.75
C ILE A 62 -0.21 2.79 4.98
N ALA A 63 -1.29 3.14 5.67
CA ALA A 63 -1.25 3.87 6.93
C ALA A 63 -1.81 3.02 8.08
N CYS A 64 -1.41 3.39 9.29
CA CYS A 64 -1.99 2.85 10.52
C CYS A 64 -2.69 3.95 11.31
N ARG A 65 -3.79 3.58 11.95
CA ARG A 65 -4.54 4.42 12.89
C ARG A 65 -4.45 3.77 14.25
N ARG A 66 -3.97 4.50 15.26
CA ARG A 66 -4.01 4.08 16.66
C ARG A 66 -5.25 4.66 17.32
N HIS A 67 -5.99 3.80 18.02
CA HIS A 67 -7.22 4.15 18.72
C HIS A 67 -6.92 4.46 20.19
N ASP A 68 -7.87 5.13 20.85
CA ASP A 68 -7.74 5.53 22.26
C ASP A 68 -7.59 4.32 23.22
N ASP A 69 -8.07 3.15 22.81
CA ASP A 69 -7.94 1.88 23.55
C ASP A 69 -6.57 1.21 23.35
N GLY A 70 -5.66 1.84 22.61
CA GLY A 70 -4.33 1.34 22.29
C GLY A 70 -4.27 0.40 21.08
N SER A 71 -5.41 -0.05 20.56
CA SER A 71 -5.47 -0.91 19.39
C SER A 71 -5.06 -0.17 18.11
N VAL A 72 -4.66 -0.93 17.08
CA VAL A 72 -4.31 -0.40 15.76
C VAL A 72 -5.24 -0.94 14.68
N SER A 73 -5.49 -0.11 13.67
CA SER A 73 -6.14 -0.55 12.43
C SER A 73 -5.38 -0.09 11.20
N GLY A 74 -5.36 -0.94 10.19
CA GLY A 74 -4.80 -0.63 8.88
C GLY A 74 -5.76 0.17 8.00
N VAL A 75 -5.21 1.10 7.22
CA VAL A 75 -5.95 1.93 6.27
C VAL A 75 -5.18 1.93 4.95
N LEU A 76 -5.87 1.56 3.87
CA LEU A 76 -5.38 1.77 2.51
C LEU A 76 -5.81 3.19 2.08
N LEU A 77 -4.85 4.06 1.87
CA LEU A 77 -5.05 5.42 1.41
C LEU A 77 -5.31 5.45 -0.09
N ASP A 78 -5.93 6.54 -0.52
CA ASP A 78 -6.02 6.97 -1.91
C ASP A 78 -6.46 5.89 -2.92
N LEU A 79 -7.76 5.61 -2.92
CA LEU A 79 -8.39 4.81 -3.97
C LEU A 79 -8.56 5.60 -5.29
N ASP A 80 -8.26 6.90 -5.29
CA ASP A 80 -8.54 7.82 -6.40
C ASP A 80 -7.31 8.64 -6.82
N VAL A 81 -6.29 7.98 -7.37
CA VAL A 81 -5.44 8.62 -8.40
C VAL A 81 -5.05 7.59 -9.45
N SER A 82 -5.92 7.43 -10.45
CA SER A 82 -5.51 7.04 -11.80
C SER A 82 -5.77 8.14 -12.82
N SER A 83 -5.43 9.40 -12.50
CA SER A 83 -5.06 10.43 -13.49
C SER A 83 -4.83 11.79 -12.81
N SER A 84 -3.70 12.42 -13.12
CA SER A 84 -3.34 13.83 -12.84
C SER A 84 -2.78 14.18 -11.45
N SER A 85 -1.95 15.21 -11.50
CA SER A 85 -0.82 15.57 -10.63
C SER A 85 -1.16 16.32 -9.34
N SER A 86 -0.14 16.40 -8.46
CA SER A 86 0.01 17.19 -7.22
C SER A 86 -0.29 16.39 -5.94
N SER A 87 0.49 16.40 -4.86
CA SER A 87 1.60 17.25 -4.42
C SER A 87 2.41 16.53 -3.33
N ALA A 88 3.62 17.02 -3.08
CA ALA A 88 4.52 16.67 -1.97
C ALA A 88 5.12 15.26 -1.95
N GLN A 89 6.29 15.15 -2.61
CA GLN A 89 7.42 14.35 -2.14
C GLN A 89 7.13 12.86 -1.83
N ARG A 90 6.36 12.19 -2.70
CA ARG A 90 6.40 10.72 -2.79
C ARG A 90 7.74 10.34 -3.39
N THR A 91 8.65 9.77 -2.60
CA THR A 91 9.84 9.04 -3.08
C THR A 91 9.43 7.73 -3.78
N SER A 92 8.35 7.74 -4.55
CA SER A 92 7.86 6.60 -5.31
C SER A 92 8.63 6.56 -6.62
N ALA A 93 9.72 5.79 -6.63
CA ALA A 93 10.27 5.28 -7.88
C ALA A 93 9.10 4.63 -8.68
N PRO A 94 8.83 5.08 -9.92
CA PRO A 94 7.71 4.53 -10.69
C PRO A 94 7.93 3.03 -10.91
N ASN A 95 6.93 2.23 -10.52
CA ASN A 95 6.81 0.79 -10.81
C ASN A 95 7.50 -0.23 -9.88
N VAL A 96 8.12 0.15 -8.76
CA VAL A 96 8.80 -0.85 -7.88
C VAL A 96 7.84 -1.94 -7.39
N PHE A 97 6.62 -1.56 -7.00
CA PHE A 97 5.62 -2.50 -6.49
C PHE A 97 4.58 -2.90 -7.53
N LYS A 98 4.71 -2.48 -8.79
CA LYS A 98 3.73 -2.80 -9.82
C LYS A 98 3.81 -4.30 -10.15
N ALA A 99 2.65 -4.94 -10.29
CA ALA A 99 2.54 -6.34 -10.71
C ALA A 99 3.34 -6.62 -12.00
N ILE A 100 4.00 -7.78 -12.06
CA ILE A 100 4.93 -8.15 -13.15
C ILE A 100 4.25 -8.08 -14.51
N ASP A 101 3.01 -8.59 -14.61
CA ASP A 101 2.24 -8.58 -15.86
C ASP A 101 1.92 -7.17 -16.38
N LEU A 102 2.02 -6.14 -15.52
CA LEU A 102 1.78 -4.74 -15.87
C LEU A 102 3.07 -3.96 -16.22
N LEU A 103 4.24 -4.63 -16.21
CA LEU A 103 5.53 -4.01 -16.52
C LEU A 103 5.93 -4.08 -18.01
N CYS A 104 5.08 -4.63 -18.88
CA CYS A 104 5.35 -4.70 -20.32
C CYS A 104 4.88 -3.45 -21.07
N ALA A 105 5.36 -3.30 -22.32
CA ALA A 105 5.05 -2.14 -23.17
C ALA A 105 3.55 -2.01 -23.52
N ASP A 106 2.85 -3.14 -23.62
CA ASP A 106 1.41 -3.22 -23.82
C ASP A 106 0.79 -4.03 -22.67
N PRO A 107 0.53 -3.40 -21.52
CA PRO A 107 0.04 -4.11 -20.33
C PRO A 107 -1.42 -4.52 -20.51
N PRO A 108 -1.82 -5.71 -20.00
CA PRO A 108 -3.21 -6.12 -19.98
C PRO A 108 -4.04 -5.18 -19.08
N LYS A 109 -5.37 -5.28 -19.19
CA LYS A 109 -6.27 -4.56 -18.28
C LYS A 109 -5.95 -4.95 -16.82
N PRO A 110 -5.83 -3.98 -15.90
CA PRO A 110 -5.63 -4.26 -14.49
C PRO A 110 -6.74 -5.13 -13.91
N LEU A 111 -6.35 -6.05 -13.02
CA LEU A 111 -7.22 -7.00 -12.33
C LEU A 111 -6.95 -6.89 -10.84
N TYR A 112 -7.90 -7.34 -10.03
CA TYR A 112 -7.77 -7.39 -8.57
C TYR A 112 -6.50 -8.11 -8.10
N ARG A 113 -6.11 -9.18 -8.80
CA ARG A 113 -4.88 -9.92 -8.51
C ARG A 113 -3.62 -9.06 -8.64
N HIS A 114 -3.60 -8.06 -9.53
CA HIS A 114 -2.42 -7.19 -9.71
C HIS A 114 -2.26 -6.24 -8.52
N ASP A 115 -3.36 -5.77 -7.94
CA ASP A 115 -3.30 -4.97 -6.71
C ASP A 115 -2.88 -5.83 -5.51
N LEU A 116 -3.37 -7.08 -5.41
CA LEU A 116 -2.90 -8.01 -4.38
C LEU A 116 -1.41 -8.36 -4.51
N GLU A 117 -0.92 -8.53 -5.73
CA GLU A 117 0.50 -8.73 -6.00
C GLU A 117 1.33 -7.52 -5.55
N SER A 118 0.84 -6.31 -5.84
CA SER A 118 1.48 -5.06 -5.39
C SER A 118 1.49 -4.95 -3.87
N LEU A 119 0.38 -5.29 -3.20
CA LEU A 119 0.29 -5.35 -1.74
C LEU A 119 1.29 -6.36 -1.14
N PHE A 120 1.43 -7.53 -1.76
CA PHE A 120 2.39 -8.54 -1.35
C PHE A 120 3.84 -8.04 -1.48
N TYR A 121 4.18 -7.34 -2.57
CA TYR A 121 5.49 -6.72 -2.72
C TYR A 121 5.78 -5.67 -1.65
N VAL A 122 4.79 -4.86 -1.29
CA VAL A 122 4.90 -3.90 -0.18
C VAL A 122 5.12 -4.61 1.16
N MET A 123 4.48 -5.77 1.41
CA MET A 123 4.72 -6.59 2.60
C MET A 123 6.16 -7.10 2.67
N VAL A 124 6.63 -7.74 1.59
CA VAL A 124 8.00 -8.28 1.51
C VAL A 124 9.02 -7.16 1.70
N TRP A 125 8.78 -6.01 1.09
CA TRP A 125 9.61 -4.82 1.24
C TRP A 125 9.70 -4.34 2.69
N HIS A 126 8.56 -4.21 3.37
CA HIS A 126 8.49 -3.71 4.74
C HIS A 126 9.26 -4.60 5.73
N ILE A 127 8.98 -5.91 5.72
CA ILE A 127 9.54 -6.85 6.71
C ILE A 127 11.05 -7.03 6.60
N HIS A 128 11.66 -6.70 5.45
CA HIS A 128 13.12 -6.76 5.27
C HIS A 128 13.82 -5.42 5.48
N ARG A 129 13.07 -4.31 5.53
CA ARG A 129 13.66 -2.98 5.70
C ARG A 129 13.68 -2.48 7.12
N TYR A 130 12.76 -2.94 7.95
CA TYR A 130 12.62 -2.43 9.30
C TYR A 130 12.84 -3.54 10.32
N GLN A 131 13.79 -3.33 11.22
CA GLN A 131 14.00 -4.16 12.40
C GLN A 131 13.95 -3.26 13.63
N ASP A 132 13.09 -3.61 14.60
CA ASP A 132 12.86 -2.80 15.81
C ASP A 132 12.52 -1.33 15.51
N GLY A 133 11.77 -1.08 14.42
CA GLY A 133 11.38 0.26 13.97
C GLY A 133 12.48 1.08 13.33
N LYS A 134 13.65 0.49 13.08
CA LYS A 134 14.78 1.16 12.44
C LYS A 134 15.01 0.59 11.06
N LEU A 135 15.35 1.46 10.12
CA LEU A 135 15.84 1.05 8.82
C LEU A 135 17.14 0.25 9.03
N VAL A 136 17.25 -0.94 8.46
CA VAL A 136 18.51 -1.69 8.47
C VAL A 136 19.54 -1.04 7.53
N ASP A 137 20.82 -1.09 7.87
CA ASP A 137 21.89 -0.35 7.17
C ASP A 137 22.10 -0.80 5.69
N ASP A 138 21.83 -2.08 5.40
CA ASP A 138 21.90 -2.67 4.05
C ASP A 138 20.65 -3.55 3.82
N PRO A 139 19.49 -2.93 3.54
CA PRO A 139 18.26 -3.69 3.41
C PRO A 139 18.29 -4.55 2.14
N PRO A 140 17.84 -5.80 2.23
CA PRO A 140 17.56 -6.59 1.04
C PRO A 140 16.71 -5.81 0.03
N PHE A 141 16.91 -6.12 -1.25
CA PHE A 141 16.16 -5.56 -2.37
C PHE A 141 16.42 -4.07 -2.68
N GLU A 142 17.51 -3.45 -2.20
CA GLU A 142 17.93 -2.12 -2.67
C GLU A 142 17.98 -2.00 -4.20
N ASP A 143 18.52 -3.03 -4.87
CA ASP A 143 18.55 -3.08 -6.33
C ASP A 143 17.15 -3.12 -6.97
N TRP A 144 16.19 -3.75 -6.29
CA TRP A 144 14.80 -3.75 -6.75
C TRP A 144 14.19 -2.35 -6.67
N ALA A 145 14.36 -1.62 -5.56
CA ALA A 145 13.89 -0.23 -5.46
C ALA A 145 14.50 0.69 -6.50
N ARG A 146 15.74 0.43 -6.89
CA ARG A 146 16.47 1.22 -7.89
C ARG A 146 16.10 0.83 -9.31
N GLY A 147 15.32 -0.24 -9.50
CA GLY A 147 15.03 -0.81 -10.82
C GLY A 147 16.27 -1.44 -11.47
N THR A 148 17.28 -1.78 -10.68
CA THR A 148 18.56 -2.37 -11.13
C THR A 148 18.63 -3.87 -10.85
N LEU A 149 17.60 -4.47 -10.25
CA LEU A 149 17.54 -5.91 -10.04
C LEU A 149 17.48 -6.64 -11.39
N MET A 150 18.65 -7.13 -11.82
CA MET A 150 18.78 -7.98 -12.99
C MET A 150 18.34 -9.39 -12.61
N LEU A 151 17.16 -9.81 -13.06
CA LEU A 151 16.82 -11.23 -13.06
C LEU A 151 17.83 -11.93 -13.98
N HIS A 152 18.65 -12.83 -13.44
CA HIS A 152 19.49 -13.68 -14.27
C HIS A 152 18.61 -14.34 -15.36
N PRO A 153 19.03 -14.36 -16.63
CA PRO A 153 18.30 -15.07 -17.66
C PRO A 153 18.07 -16.51 -17.18
N ARG A 154 16.81 -16.96 -17.17
CA ARG A 154 16.48 -18.37 -16.95
C ARG A 154 17.44 -19.19 -17.82
N ALA A 155 18.19 -20.09 -17.21
CA ALA A 155 19.01 -21.05 -17.94
C ALA A 155 18.17 -21.61 -19.08
N SER A 156 18.66 -21.40 -20.31
CA SER A 156 18.06 -21.90 -21.54
C SER A 156 17.58 -23.33 -21.31
N ALA A 157 16.33 -23.59 -21.62
CA ALA A 157 15.77 -24.94 -21.57
C ALA A 157 16.74 -25.87 -22.30
N ALA A 158 17.36 -26.78 -21.55
CA ALA A 158 18.16 -27.84 -22.14
C ALA A 158 17.26 -28.55 -23.15
N SER A 159 17.61 -28.39 -24.42
CA SER A 159 16.99 -29.11 -25.51
C SER A 159 17.31 -30.57 -25.27
N PHE A 160 16.33 -31.36 -24.83
CA PHE A 160 16.44 -32.80 -24.87
C PHE A 160 16.36 -33.19 -26.35
N SER A 161 17.51 -33.56 -26.91
CA SER A 161 17.64 -34.26 -28.18
C SER A 161 17.13 -35.70 -28.07
#